data_AF-A0A6P8J9Y0-F1
#
_entry.id   AF-A0A6P8J9Y0-F1
#
_cell.length_a   1.000
_cell.length_b   1.000
_cell.length_c   1.000
_cell.angle_alpha   90.00
_cell.angle_beta   90.00
_cell.angle_gamma   90.00
#
_symmetry.space_group_name_H-M   'P 1'
#
loop_
_entity.id
_entity.type
_entity.pdbx_description
1 polymer ?
#
loop_
_entity_poly.entity_id
_entity_poly.type
_entity_poly.pdbx_seq_one_letter_code
_entity_poly.pdbx_strand_id
1 'polypeptide(L)'
;MYLKQMIFLGFSDRTFSHRSLIFPLLLFILSGYCSAVPSRTTSSDSRSCYQTGAPEKNVTLMYGLDNPKVEKSLIGHVKTLKECVEIACRRENASLAFTSRFDCYSVTCHGDEELCWLLPSFNNPTLVFARLERKKFNDSKKSKETKKGG
;
A
#
# COMPACT_ATOMS: atom_id res chain seq x y z
N MET A 1 39.15 31.45 28.00
CA MET A 1 38.95 30.21 28.77
C MET A 1 38.51 29.12 27.81
N TYR A 2 39.44 28.23 27.49
CA TYR A 2 39.25 27.13 26.56
C TYR A 2 38.51 25.94 27.20
N LEU A 3 37.79 25.21 26.33
CA LEU A 3 37.56 23.77 26.33
C LEU A 3 36.56 23.12 27.32
N LYS A 4 35.39 22.76 26.78
CA LYS A 4 34.67 21.48 26.93
C LYS A 4 33.34 21.57 26.15
N GLN A 5 32.88 20.64 25.31
CA GLN A 5 33.37 19.37 24.80
C GLN A 5 32.50 19.07 23.55
N MET A 6 33.12 18.62 22.46
CA MET A 6 32.45 17.88 21.38
C MET A 6 31.75 16.63 21.94
N ILE A 7 30.65 16.19 21.32
CA ILE A 7 30.45 14.79 20.86
C ILE A 7 29.15 14.71 20.03
N PHE A 8 29.33 14.24 18.80
CA PHE A 8 28.34 13.72 17.85
C PHE A 8 27.63 12.47 18.40
N LEU A 9 26.52 12.10 17.75
CA LEU A 9 25.86 10.78 17.67
C LEU A 9 24.45 10.75 18.28
N GLY A 10 23.46 11.02 17.43
CA GLY A 10 22.06 10.61 17.62
C GLY A 10 21.69 9.59 16.53
N PHE A 11 22.17 8.35 16.67
CA PHE A 11 21.71 7.18 15.93
C PHE A 11 20.83 6.33 16.87
N SER A 12 19.89 5.58 16.29
CA SER A 12 19.02 4.54 16.89
C SER A 12 19.47 3.97 18.24
N ASP A 13 18.58 3.96 19.23
CA ASP A 13 17.77 2.77 19.56
C ASP A 13 16.89 3.06 20.78
N ARG A 14 15.64 2.60 20.74
CA ARG A 14 14.64 2.88 21.77
C ARG A 14 14.80 1.82 22.88
N THR A 15 15.81 1.98 23.74
CA THR A 15 16.00 1.09 24.89
C THR A 15 14.98 1.40 26.00
N PHE A 16 13.96 0.55 26.05
CA PHE A 16 13.02 0.35 27.14
C PHE A 16 13.76 -0.11 28.40
N SER A 17 13.75 0.70 29.46
CA SER A 17 14.25 0.30 30.79
C SER A 17 13.53 1.06 31.90
N HIS A 18 12.44 0.46 32.42
CA HIS A 18 11.98 0.75 33.78
C HIS A 18 12.20 -0.51 34.61
N ARG A 19 12.95 -0.33 35.69
CA ARG A 19 13.31 -1.33 36.71
C ARG A 19 12.12 -2.18 37.15
N SER A 20 12.35 -3.48 37.28
CA SER A 20 12.01 -4.21 38.51
C SER A 20 12.75 -5.55 38.54
N LEU A 21 13.66 -5.67 39.51
CA LEU A 21 14.49 -6.83 39.80
C LEU A 21 13.67 -7.89 40.54
N ILE A 22 12.80 -8.61 39.85
CA ILE A 22 12.09 -9.76 40.43
C ILE A 22 11.98 -10.83 39.33
N PHE A 23 12.48 -12.03 39.63
CA PHE A 23 12.53 -13.27 38.83
C PHE A 23 13.70 -13.51 37.85
N PRO A 24 14.97 -13.53 38.33
CA PRO A 24 16.02 -14.32 37.71
C PRO A 24 15.84 -15.83 38.03
N LEU A 25 14.66 -16.39 37.74
CA LEU A 25 14.32 -17.80 38.03
C LEU A 25 13.49 -18.49 36.92
N LEU A 26 13.37 -17.90 35.73
CA LEU A 26 12.79 -18.54 34.55
C LEU A 26 13.80 -18.65 33.40
N LEU A 27 15.05 -18.97 33.75
CA LEU A 27 16.03 -19.57 32.83
C LEU A 27 15.81 -21.09 32.68
N PHE A 28 14.68 -21.65 33.15
CA PHE A 28 14.47 -23.11 33.31
C PHE A 28 13.35 -23.75 32.46
N ILE A 29 12.94 -23.14 31.34
CA ILE A 29 12.18 -23.86 30.30
C ILE A 29 12.86 -23.77 28.93
N LEU A 30 14.03 -24.41 28.84
CA LEU A 30 14.51 -25.05 27.62
C LEU A 30 13.56 -26.20 27.28
N SER A 31 12.62 -26.01 26.35
CA SER A 31 12.19 -27.02 25.35
C SER A 31 10.87 -26.59 24.69
N GLY A 32 10.91 -26.35 23.38
CA GLY A 32 9.76 -26.73 22.55
C GLY A 32 8.66 -25.71 22.28
N TYR A 33 8.86 -24.41 22.52
CA TYR A 33 7.98 -23.40 21.92
C TYR A 33 8.74 -22.64 20.83
N CYS A 34 8.83 -23.29 19.66
CA CYS A 34 8.68 -22.52 18.41
C CYS A 34 7.25 -21.98 18.46
N SER A 35 7.02 -20.92 19.23
CA SER A 35 5.80 -20.14 19.11
C SER A 35 5.90 -19.55 17.73
N ALA A 36 5.24 -20.23 16.80
CA ALA A 36 4.94 -19.72 15.49
C ALA A 36 4.50 -18.27 15.69
N VAL A 37 5.41 -17.34 15.39
CA VAL A 37 4.99 -16.01 14.98
C VAL A 37 3.96 -16.32 13.92
N PRO A 38 2.71 -15.85 14.05
CA PRO A 38 1.89 -15.74 12.86
C PRO A 38 2.68 -14.77 12.02
N SER A 39 3.52 -15.30 11.13
CA SER A 39 3.71 -14.71 9.83
C SER A 39 2.30 -14.30 9.47
N ARG A 40 2.01 -12.99 9.46
CA ARG A 40 1.01 -12.54 8.50
C ARG A 40 1.61 -13.03 7.22
N THR A 41 1.13 -14.20 6.82
CA THR A 41 1.34 -14.75 5.53
C THR A 41 1.04 -13.55 4.65
N THR A 42 2.06 -13.00 3.99
CA THR A 42 1.89 -12.69 2.58
C THR A 42 1.46 -14.02 1.97
N SER A 43 0.19 -14.34 2.23
CA SER A 43 -0.56 -15.31 1.50
C SER A 43 -0.48 -14.69 0.13
N SER A 44 0.35 -15.30 -0.70
CA SER A 44 0.11 -15.35 -2.13
C SER A 44 -1.27 -16.01 -2.33
N ASP A 45 -2.32 -15.38 -1.80
CA ASP A 45 -3.67 -15.45 -2.27
C ASP A 45 -3.53 -14.93 -3.69
N SER A 46 -3.78 -15.79 -4.67
CA SER A 46 -3.66 -15.50 -6.09
C SER A 46 -4.67 -14.41 -6.49
N ARG A 47 -4.42 -13.18 -6.03
CA ARG A 47 -5.21 -11.98 -6.28
C ARG A 47 -4.72 -11.43 -7.59
N SER A 48 -5.56 -11.58 -8.62
CA SER A 48 -5.31 -10.92 -9.89
C SER A 48 -5.64 -9.45 -9.74
N CYS A 49 -4.67 -8.58 -9.99
CA CYS A 49 -4.86 -7.13 -10.04
C CYS A 49 -4.70 -6.65 -11.48
N TYR A 50 -5.63 -5.84 -11.96
CA TYR A 50 -5.62 -5.32 -13.32
C TYR A 50 -6.27 -3.94 -13.40
N GLN A 51 -5.97 -3.23 -14.48
CA GLN A 51 -6.65 -1.99 -14.82
C GLN A 51 -8.06 -2.30 -15.35
N THR A 52 -9.07 -1.61 -14.82
CA THR A 52 -10.43 -1.62 -15.36
C THR A 52 -10.70 -0.34 -16.15
N GLY A 53 -11.31 -0.50 -17.33
CA GLY A 53 -11.67 0.62 -18.19
C GLY A 53 -10.49 1.26 -18.92
N ALA A 54 -10.76 2.36 -19.61
CA ALA A 54 -9.75 3.13 -20.34
C ALA A 54 -9.01 4.10 -19.39
N PRO A 55 -7.74 4.43 -19.69
CA PRO A 55 -7.02 5.48 -18.97
C PRO A 55 -7.75 6.82 -19.01
N GLU A 56 -7.90 7.47 -17.87
CA GLU A 56 -8.60 8.75 -17.72
C GLU A 56 -7.58 9.90 -17.69
N LYS A 57 -7.77 10.91 -18.54
CA LYS A 57 -6.95 12.12 -18.63
C LYS A 57 -7.81 13.35 -18.37
N ASN A 58 -7.17 14.47 -18.00
CA ASN A 58 -7.88 15.71 -17.69
C ASN A 58 -8.94 15.48 -16.61
N VAL A 59 -8.57 14.73 -15.57
CA VAL A 59 -9.41 14.43 -14.43
C VAL A 59 -8.66 14.66 -13.13
N THR A 60 -9.40 14.84 -12.05
CA THR A 60 -8.90 14.87 -10.67
C THR A 60 -9.86 14.11 -9.77
N LEU A 61 -9.40 13.71 -8.59
CA LEU A 61 -10.27 13.15 -7.56
C LEU A 61 -11.31 14.18 -7.11
N MET A 62 -12.56 13.74 -6.94
CA MET A 62 -13.69 14.58 -6.53
C MET A 62 -13.39 15.40 -5.27
N TYR A 63 -12.76 14.76 -4.28
CA TYR A 63 -12.37 15.40 -3.02
C TYR A 63 -10.91 15.89 -2.99
N GLY A 64 -10.21 15.83 -4.12
CA GLY A 64 -8.82 16.24 -4.25
C GLY A 64 -7.79 15.18 -3.82
N LEU A 65 -6.57 15.31 -4.36
CA LEU A 65 -5.43 14.43 -4.03
C LEU A 65 -4.84 14.69 -2.63
N ASP A 66 -5.18 15.82 -2.00
CA ASP A 66 -4.69 16.21 -0.67
C ASP A 66 -5.73 15.93 0.44
N ASN A 67 -6.79 15.18 0.11
CA ASN A 67 -7.79 14.77 1.09
C ASN A 67 -7.17 13.80 2.12
N PRO A 68 -7.45 13.96 3.43
CA PRO A 68 -6.89 13.08 4.46
C PRO A 68 -7.30 11.60 4.35
N LYS A 69 -8.39 11.30 3.64
CA LYS A 69 -8.85 9.93 3.36
C LYS A 69 -8.28 9.37 2.05
N VAL A 70 -7.52 10.16 1.29
CA VAL A 70 -6.85 9.77 0.06
C VAL A 70 -5.36 9.69 0.35
N GLU A 71 -4.84 8.48 0.41
CA GLU A 71 -3.42 8.24 0.60
C GLU A 71 -2.73 8.11 -0.76
N LYS A 72 -1.97 9.13 -1.16
CA LYS A 72 -1.12 9.11 -2.35
C LYS A 72 0.32 8.77 -1.97
N SER A 73 0.92 7.82 -2.69
CA SER A 73 2.30 7.40 -2.48
C SER A 73 3.06 7.37 -3.79
N LEU A 74 4.22 8.02 -3.85
CA LEU A 74 5.17 7.85 -4.96
C LEU A 74 5.77 6.45 -4.87
N ILE A 75 5.58 5.65 -5.91
CA ILE A 75 6.00 4.23 -5.94
C ILE A 75 7.08 3.93 -6.97
N GLY A 76 7.41 4.88 -7.85
CA GLY A 76 8.53 4.72 -8.77
C GLY A 76 8.50 5.71 -9.92
N HIS A 77 9.44 5.52 -10.84
CA HIS A 77 9.56 6.28 -12.07
C HIS A 77 9.33 5.33 -13.26
N VAL A 78 8.43 5.70 -14.16
CA VAL A 78 7.92 4.85 -15.25
C VAL A 78 7.74 5.67 -16.51
N LYS A 79 7.80 5.02 -17.67
CA LYS A 79 7.56 5.68 -18.96
C LYS A 79 6.10 5.60 -19.39
N THR A 80 5.38 4.60 -18.88
CA THR A 80 4.01 4.31 -19.30
C THR A 80 3.10 4.09 -18.11
N LEU A 81 1.80 4.40 -18.28
CA LEU A 81 0.78 4.09 -17.27
C LEU A 81 0.69 2.59 -17.01
N LYS A 82 0.94 1.76 -18.02
CA LYS A 82 0.92 0.29 -17.87
C LYS A 82 1.97 -0.19 -16.87
N GLU A 83 3.21 0.30 -16.99
CA GLU A 83 4.25 0.05 -15.99
C GLU A 83 3.83 0.53 -14.60
N CYS A 84 3.16 1.70 -14.53
CA CYS A 84 2.64 2.21 -13.26
C CYS A 84 1.61 1.28 -12.63
N VAL A 85 0.67 0.76 -13.41
CA VAL A 85 -0.34 -0.21 -12.98
C VAL A 85 0.32 -1.49 -12.45
N GLU A 86 1.33 -2.01 -13.14
CA GLU A 86 2.05 -3.22 -12.72
C GLU A 86 2.73 -3.04 -11.34
N ILE A 87 3.33 -1.88 -11.09
CA ILE A 87 3.96 -1.57 -9.80
C ILE A 87 2.89 -1.31 -8.74
N ALA A 88 1.84 -0.54 -9.06
CA ALA A 88 0.75 -0.23 -8.13
C ALA A 88 -0.02 -1.47 -7.69
N CYS A 89 -0.18 -2.46 -8.57
CA CYS A 89 -0.82 -3.74 -8.26
C CYS A 89 -0.07 -4.57 -7.21
N ARG A 90 1.23 -4.32 -6.98
CA ARG A 90 2.00 -4.95 -5.89
C ARG A 90 1.61 -4.40 -4.51
N ARG A 91 0.91 -3.27 -4.45
CA ARG A 91 0.33 -2.74 -3.21
C ARG A 91 -1.04 -3.37 -3.00
N GLU A 92 -1.31 -3.86 -1.79
CA GLU A 92 -2.53 -4.63 -1.51
C GLU A 92 -3.82 -3.79 -1.60
N ASN A 93 -3.75 -2.49 -1.29
CA ASN A 93 -4.93 -1.64 -1.11
C ASN A 93 -5.05 -0.50 -2.14
N ALA A 94 -4.20 -0.45 -3.16
CA ALA A 94 -4.28 0.62 -4.17
C ALA A 94 -5.59 0.53 -4.96
N SER A 95 -6.38 1.60 -4.97
CA SER A 95 -7.62 1.72 -5.74
C SER A 95 -7.37 2.36 -7.11
N LEU A 96 -6.41 3.29 -7.19
CA LEU A 96 -6.01 3.93 -8.43
C LEU A 96 -4.49 3.91 -8.58
N ALA A 97 -4.04 4.00 -9.83
CA ALA A 97 -2.69 4.37 -10.19
C ALA A 97 -2.73 5.60 -11.08
N PHE A 98 -1.80 6.53 -10.91
CA PHE A 98 -1.67 7.62 -11.86
C PHE A 98 -0.21 7.98 -12.12
N THR A 99 0.05 8.46 -13.33
CA THR A 99 1.36 9.01 -13.69
C THR A 99 1.30 10.52 -13.72
N SER A 100 2.30 11.18 -13.13
CA SER A 100 2.58 12.59 -13.33
C SER A 100 3.90 12.72 -14.06
N ARG A 101 3.83 13.04 -15.36
CA ARG A 101 4.99 12.95 -16.27
C ARG A 101 5.58 11.53 -16.28
N PHE A 102 6.67 11.33 -15.53
CA PHE A 102 7.36 10.05 -15.41
C PHE A 102 7.28 9.45 -14.01
N ASP A 103 6.63 10.13 -13.07
CA ASP A 103 6.48 9.62 -11.70
C ASP A 103 5.19 8.84 -11.58
N CYS A 104 5.27 7.67 -10.96
CA CYS A 104 4.16 6.77 -10.72
C CYS A 104 3.68 6.87 -9.28
N TYR A 105 2.38 7.09 -9.11
CA TYR A 105 1.73 7.20 -7.82
C TYR A 105 0.70 6.10 -7.66
N SER A 106 0.67 5.52 -6.47
CA SER A 106 -0.40 4.65 -5.99
C SER A 106 -1.33 5.47 -5.10
N VAL A 107 -2.64 5.29 -5.28
CA VAL A 107 -3.66 5.95 -4.47
C VAL A 107 -4.52 4.91 -3.78
N THR A 108 -4.69 5.06 -2.47
CA THR A 108 -5.62 4.30 -1.65
C THR A 108 -6.70 5.23 -1.14
N CYS A 109 -7.97 4.94 -1.42
CA CYS A 109 -9.10 5.68 -0.89
C CYS A 109 -9.69 4.93 0.30
N HIS A 110 -9.70 5.57 1.47
CA HIS A 110 -10.20 4.99 2.71
C HIS A 110 -11.63 5.45 2.98
N GLY A 111 -12.61 4.53 2.87
CA GLY A 111 -14.01 4.81 3.18
C GLY A 111 -14.93 4.66 1.97
N ASP A 112 -15.73 5.70 1.72
CA ASP A 112 -16.75 5.71 0.67
C ASP A 112 -16.13 5.65 -0.74
N GLU A 113 -16.82 4.96 -1.67
CA GLU A 113 -16.37 4.80 -3.06
C GLU A 113 -16.19 6.16 -3.77
N GLU A 114 -16.99 7.15 -3.37
CA GLU A 114 -16.98 8.51 -3.90
C GLU A 114 -15.63 9.21 -3.73
N LEU A 115 -14.83 8.83 -2.73
CA LEU A 115 -13.49 9.38 -2.51
C LEU A 115 -12.53 9.15 -3.69
N CYS A 116 -12.78 8.07 -4.44
CA CYS A 116 -11.98 7.67 -5.59
C CYS A 116 -12.66 8.03 -6.93
N TRP A 117 -13.76 8.78 -6.91
CA TRP A 117 -14.39 9.25 -8.13
C TRP A 117 -13.58 10.35 -8.80
N LEU A 118 -13.52 10.27 -10.12
CA LEU A 118 -12.78 11.19 -10.97
C LEU A 118 -13.75 12.18 -11.60
N LEU A 119 -13.43 13.46 -11.50
CA LEU A 119 -14.16 14.56 -12.14
C LEU A 119 -13.27 15.23 -13.20
N PRO A 120 -13.86 15.75 -14.30
CA PRO A 120 -13.11 16.51 -15.29
C PRO A 120 -12.36 17.70 -14.67
N SER A 121 -11.07 17.83 -14.99
CA SER A 121 -10.21 18.94 -14.60
C SER A 121 -9.12 19.18 -15.63
N PHE A 122 -9.03 20.42 -16.11
CA PHE A 122 -8.06 20.82 -17.13
C PHE A 122 -6.77 21.40 -16.55
N ASN A 123 -6.67 21.50 -15.22
CA ASN A 123 -5.57 22.20 -14.56
C ASN A 123 -4.27 21.37 -14.55
N ASN A 124 -4.34 20.07 -14.85
CA ASN A 124 -3.19 19.16 -14.82
C ASN A 124 -3.19 18.17 -16.00
N PRO A 125 -2.89 18.62 -17.24
CA PRO A 125 -2.96 17.77 -18.44
C PRO A 125 -1.93 16.62 -18.45
N THR A 126 -0.95 16.65 -17.55
CA THR A 126 0.09 15.61 -17.40
C THR A 126 -0.33 14.44 -16.53
N LEU A 127 -1.48 14.51 -15.84
CA LEU A 127 -1.98 13.40 -15.04
C LEU A 127 -2.76 12.41 -15.91
N VAL A 128 -2.43 11.13 -15.75
CA VAL A 128 -3.14 10.03 -16.39
C VAL A 128 -3.48 9.00 -15.33
N PHE A 129 -4.76 8.72 -15.13
CA PHE A 129 -5.28 7.82 -14.10
C PHE A 129 -5.70 6.47 -14.69
N ALA A 130 -5.56 5.42 -13.89
CA ALA A 130 -6.06 4.08 -14.12
C ALA A 130 -6.79 3.59 -12.86
N ARG A 131 -7.99 3.01 -13.05
CA ARG A 131 -8.72 2.32 -11.98
C ARG A 131 -8.20 0.89 -11.83
N LEU A 132 -7.97 0.46 -10.59
CA LEU A 132 -7.47 -0.86 -10.28
C LEU A 132 -8.56 -1.70 -9.62
N GLU A 133 -8.73 -2.93 -10.11
CA GLU A 133 -9.57 -3.94 -9.46
C GLU A 133 -8.72 -5.14 -9.05
N ARG A 134 -9.13 -5.79 -7.95
CA ARG A 134 -8.54 -7.04 -7.48
C ARG A 134 -9.60 -8.12 -7.41
N LYS A 135 -9.38 -9.21 -8.14
CA LYS A 135 -10.23 -10.40 -8.05
C LYS A 135 -9.58 -11.43 -7.15
N LYS A 136 -10.30 -11.91 -6.13
CA LYS A 136 -9.86 -13.06 -5.35
C LYS A 136 -10.10 -14.33 -6.17
N PHE A 137 -9.18 -15.29 -6.10
CA PHE A 137 -9.32 -16.55 -6.84
C PHE A 137 -10.63 -17.29 -6.48
N ASN A 138 -11.11 -17.15 -5.25
CA ASN A 138 -12.37 -17.73 -4.78
C ASN A 138 -13.61 -17.13 -5.47
N ASP A 139 -13.56 -15.90 -5.99
CA ASP A 139 -14.66 -15.28 -6.75
C ASP A 139 -14.71 -15.78 -8.20
N SER A 140 -13.63 -16.39 -8.71
CA SER A 140 -13.58 -16.96 -10.07
C SER A 140 -14.31 -18.31 -10.19
N LYS A 141 -14.55 -19.04 -9.10
CA LYS A 141 -15.39 -20.25 -9.14
C LYS A 141 -16.88 -19.93 -9.26
N LYS A 142 -17.35 -18.83 -8.65
CA LYS A 142 -18.78 -18.45 -8.66
C LYS A 142 -19.33 -18.06 -10.04
N SER A 143 -18.48 -17.55 -10.96
CA SER A 143 -18.90 -17.22 -12.33
C SER A 143 -18.82 -18.39 -13.32
N LYS A 144 -18.14 -19.49 -12.96
CA LYS A 144 -18.03 -20.69 -13.82
C LYS A 144 -19.07 -21.78 -13.50
N GLU A 145 -19.78 -21.67 -12.38
CA GLU A 145 -20.80 -22.65 -11.96
C GLU A 145 -22.22 -22.30 -12.46
N THR A 146 -22.45 -21.10 -12.99
CA THR A 146 -23.74 -20.69 -13.61
C THR A 146 -23.78 -20.87 -15.13
N LYS A 147 -22.74 -21.45 -15.75
CA LYS A 147 -22.68 -21.71 -17.21
C LYS A 147 -22.56 -23.21 -17.58
N LYS A 148 -22.96 -24.11 -16.69
CA LYS A 148 -23.00 -25.56 -16.98
C LYS A 148 -24.27 -26.19 -16.43
N GLY A 149 -25.40 -25.77 -17.00
CA GLY A 149 -26.75 -26.26 -16.70
C GLY A 149 -27.74 -25.57 -17.62
N GLY A 150 -27.97 -26.18 -18.78
CA GLY A 150 -28.82 -25.69 -19.86
C GLY A 150 -28.55 -26.47 -21.13
#